data_AF-A0A7K0PKN6-F1
#
_entry.id   AF-A0A7K0PKN6-F1
#
_cell.length_a   1.000
_cell.length_b   1.000
_cell.length_c   1.000
_cell.angle_alpha   90.00
_cell.angle_beta   90.00
_cell.angle_gamma   90.00
#
_symmetry.space_group_name_H-M   'P 1'
#
loop_
_entity.id
_entity.type
_entity.pdbx_description
1 polymer ?
#
loop_
_entity_poly.entity_id
_entity_poly.type
_entity_poly.pdbx_seq_one_letter_code
_entity_poly.pdbx_strand_id
1 'polypeptide(L)'
;MPRRLLILGSTGSIGTQALDVVRAAPEGTFEIVGLAAGRGWEPLLEQAREFGVGLVALSDPEAAARAESAWPEGRVLQGAEGLVHLVLESGADLVL
;
A
#
# COMPACT_ATOMS: atom_id res chain seq x y z
N MET A 1 -18.41 -4.88 -9.38
CA MET A 1 -17.37 -5.16 -8.37
C MET A 1 -16.25 -4.17 -8.61
N PRO A 2 -15.68 -3.55 -7.57
CA PRO A 2 -14.54 -2.65 -7.73
C PRO A 2 -13.36 -3.42 -8.33
N ARG A 3 -12.52 -2.72 -9.08
CA ARG A 3 -11.26 -3.27 -9.57
C ARG A 3 -10.21 -3.17 -8.47
N ARG A 4 -9.60 -4.30 -8.11
CA ARG A 4 -8.65 -4.41 -6.99
C ARG A 4 -7.27 -3.93 -7.43
N LEU A 5 -6.76 -2.89 -6.77
CA LEU A 5 -5.52 -2.20 -7.10
C LEU A 5 -4.46 -2.41 -6.01
N LEU A 6 -3.27 -2.78 -6.46
CA LEU A 6 -2.03 -2.72 -5.67
C LEU A 6 -1.18 -1.56 -6.20
N ILE A 7 -0.62 -0.74 -5.32
CA ILE A 7 0.30 0.34 -5.72
C ILE A 7 1.68 0.13 -5.08
N LEU A 8 2.66 -0.17 -5.92
CA LEU A 8 4.07 -0.31 -5.54
C LEU A 8 4.75 1.06 -5.64
N GLY A 9 5.07 1.67 -4.50
CA GLY A 9 5.60 3.03 -4.44
C GLY A 9 4.52 4.10 -4.28
N SER A 10 3.52 3.85 -3.43
CA SER A 10 2.36 4.72 -3.18
C SER A 10 2.71 6.12 -2.64
N THR A 11 3.91 6.27 -2.08
CA THR A 11 4.41 7.55 -1.54
C THR A 11 5.30 8.32 -2.52
N GLY A 12 5.56 7.76 -3.70
CA GLY A 12 6.24 8.45 -4.79
C GLY A 12 5.25 9.20 -5.68
N SER A 13 5.75 10.03 -6.61
CA SER A 13 4.90 10.90 -7.43
C SER A 13 3.79 10.17 -8.19
N ILE A 14 4.11 9.03 -8.82
CA ILE A 14 3.11 8.24 -9.57
C ILE A 14 2.10 7.61 -8.61
N GLY A 15 2.58 7.07 -7.47
CA GLY A 15 1.71 6.46 -6.47
C GLY A 15 0.72 7.45 -5.85
N THR A 16 1.18 8.64 -5.47
CA THR A 16 0.29 9.66 -4.90
C THR A 16 -0.73 10.16 -5.92
N GLN A 17 -0.31 10.37 -7.17
CA GLN A 17 -1.22 10.74 -8.25
C GLN A 17 -2.24 9.64 -8.56
N ALA A 18 -1.84 8.37 -8.52
CA ALA A 18 -2.76 7.26 -8.68
C ALA A 18 -3.80 7.23 -7.55
N LEU A 19 -3.40 7.48 -6.30
CA LEU A 19 -4.33 7.62 -5.19
C LEU A 19 -5.27 8.82 -5.34
N ASP A 20 -4.81 9.94 -5.89
CA ASP A 20 -5.68 11.08 -6.21
C ASP A 20 -6.76 10.72 -7.24
N VAL A 21 -6.40 9.92 -8.25
CA VAL A 21 -7.38 9.39 -9.22
C VAL A 21 -8.38 8.46 -8.54
N VAL A 22 -7.92 7.59 -7.64
CA VAL A 22 -8.80 6.69 -6.88
C VAL A 22 -9.79 7.47 -6.01
N ARG A 23 -9.34 8.54 -5.34
CA ARG A 23 -10.20 9.44 -4.54
C ARG A 23 -11.26 10.14 -5.37
N ALA A 24 -10.92 10.53 -6.59
CA ALA A 24 -11.82 11.25 -7.49
C ALA A 24 -12.76 10.32 -8.30
N ALA A 25 -12.52 9.01 -8.28
CA ALA A 25 -13.31 8.04 -9.01
C ALA A 25 -14.70 7.84 -8.36
N PRO A 26 -15.73 7.46 -9.15
CA PRO A 26 -17.02 7.06 -8.58
C PRO A 26 -16.87 5.93 -7.55
N GLU A 27 -17.66 5.98 -6.48
CA GLU A 27 -17.63 4.96 -5.43
C GLU A 27 -17.80 3.55 -6.01
N GLY A 28 -17.00 2.60 -5.52
CA GLY A 28 -17.02 1.22 -6.00
C GLY A 28 -16.34 1.00 -7.36
N THR A 29 -15.67 2.00 -7.94
CA THR A 29 -14.82 1.81 -9.13
C THR A 29 -13.55 1.03 -8.78
N PHE A 30 -12.92 1.38 -7.67
CA PHE A 30 -11.61 0.90 -7.25
C PHE A 30 -11.61 0.48 -5.79
N GLU A 31 -10.84 -0.54 -5.48
CA GLU A 31 -10.54 -0.98 -4.11
C GLU A 31 -9.03 -1.11 -3.99
N ILE A 32 -8.41 -0.36 -3.08
CA ILE A 32 -6.98 -0.53 -2.79
C ILE A 32 -6.83 -1.76 -1.90
N VAL A 33 -6.08 -2.74 -2.37
CA VAL A 33 -5.89 -4.02 -1.66
C VAL A 33 -4.48 -4.22 -1.13
N GLY A 34 -3.57 -3.31 -1.45
CA GLY A 34 -2.23 -3.28 -0.87
C GLY A 34 -1.44 -2.06 -1.34
N LEU A 35 -0.58 -1.59 -0.47
CA LEU A 35 0.28 -0.44 -0.70
C LEU A 35 1.72 -0.79 -0.35
N ALA A 36 2.67 -0.27 -1.11
CA ALA A 36 4.06 -0.37 -0.75
C ALA A 36 4.80 0.95 -0.92
N ALA A 37 5.87 1.13 -0.16
CA ALA A 37 6.76 2.27 -0.29
C ALA A 37 8.23 1.86 -0.15
N GLY A 38 9.13 2.78 -0.49
CA GLY A 38 10.56 2.62 -0.22
C GLY A 38 10.86 2.85 1.26
N ARG A 39 10.90 4.13 1.64
CA ARG A 39 11.24 4.59 3.00
C ARG A 39 10.13 5.40 3.71
N GLY A 40 9.15 5.90 2.96
CA GLY A 40 8.11 6.80 3.49
C GLY A 40 7.07 6.04 4.29
N TRP A 41 7.41 5.61 5.51
CA TRP A 41 6.52 4.77 6.31
C TRP A 41 5.34 5.55 6.90
N GLU A 42 5.53 6.79 7.37
CA GLU A 42 4.42 7.61 7.88
C GLU A 42 3.33 7.83 6.82
N PRO A 43 3.63 8.36 5.62
CA PRO A 43 2.61 8.55 4.59
C PRO A 43 2.02 7.23 4.09
N LEU A 44 2.79 6.13 4.08
CA LEU A 44 2.26 4.81 3.73
C LEU A 44 1.18 4.37 4.73
N LEU A 45 1.40 4.54 6.03
CA LEU A 45 0.43 4.17 7.06
C LEU A 45 -0.80 5.08 7.04
N GLU A 46 -0.63 6.38 6.76
CA GLU A 46 -1.75 7.31 6.56
C GLU A 46 -2.65 6.86 5.40
N GLN A 47 -2.03 6.55 4.25
CA GLN A 47 -2.74 6.00 3.09
C GLN A 47 -3.41 4.66 3.43
N ALA A 48 -2.73 3.76 4.14
CA ALA A 48 -3.31 2.47 4.51
C ALA A 48 -4.57 2.62 5.36
N ARG A 49 -4.56 3.54 6.34
CA ARG A 49 -5.75 3.85 7.15
C ARG A 49 -6.86 4.52 6.34
N GLU A 50 -6.51 5.45 5.46
CA GLU A 50 -7.45 6.13 4.58
C GLU A 50 -8.23 5.15 3.70
N PHE A 51 -7.52 4.20 3.07
CA PHE A 51 -8.11 3.24 2.14
C PHE A 51 -8.54 1.93 2.78
N GLY A 52 -8.42 1.79 4.11
CA GLY A 52 -8.78 0.56 4.82
C GLY A 52 -7.92 -0.66 4.48
N VAL A 53 -6.67 -0.44 4.07
CA VAL A 53 -5.71 -1.49 3.71
C VAL A 53 -5.07 -2.03 4.98
N GLY A 54 -5.14 -3.35 5.20
CA GLY A 54 -4.53 -4.01 6.37
C GLY A 54 -3.13 -4.59 6.13
N LEU A 55 -2.65 -4.61 4.88
CA LEU A 55 -1.37 -5.22 4.49
C LEU A 55 -0.57 -4.25 3.63
N VAL A 56 0.64 -3.91 4.08
CA VAL A 56 1.57 -3.02 3.36
C VAL A 56 2.96 -3.63 3.27
N ALA A 57 3.80 -3.11 2.38
CA ALA A 57 5.21 -3.48 2.32
C ALA A 57 6.14 -2.26 2.27
N LEU A 58 7.29 -2.37 2.95
CA LEU A 58 8.37 -1.39 2.89
C LEU A 58 9.66 -2.08 2.43
N SER A 59 10.29 -1.57 1.39
CA SER A 59 11.54 -2.16 0.89
C SER A 59 12.75 -1.82 1.76
N ASP A 60 12.69 -0.72 2.51
CA ASP A 60 13.70 -0.35 3.51
C ASP A 60 13.38 -1.03 4.86
N PRO A 61 14.28 -1.88 5.39
CA PRO A 61 14.02 -2.61 6.64
C PRO A 61 13.88 -1.72 7.88
N GLU A 62 14.58 -0.58 7.94
CA GLU A 62 14.49 0.33 9.08
C GLU A 62 13.13 1.03 9.11
N ALA A 63 12.68 1.52 7.95
CA ALA A 63 11.35 2.07 7.79
C ALA A 63 10.26 1.03 8.11
N ALA A 64 10.46 -0.23 7.67
CA ALA A 64 9.51 -1.31 7.94
C ALA A 64 9.37 -1.61 9.44
N ALA A 65 10.48 -1.70 10.17
CA ALA A 65 10.47 -1.91 11.62
C ALA A 65 9.77 -0.76 12.38
N ARG A 66 9.99 0.49 11.95
CA ARG A 66 9.29 1.66 12.52
C ARG A 66 7.79 1.60 12.26
N ALA A 67 7.40 1.25 11.03
CA ALA A 67 6.00 1.11 10.65
C ALA A 67 5.29 0.01 11.47
N GLU A 68 5.93 -1.15 11.61
CA GLU A 68 5.40 -2.29 12.37
C GLU A 68 5.20 -1.91 13.85
N SER A 69 6.16 -1.20 14.44
CA SER A 69 6.03 -0.71 15.81
C SER A 69 4.92 0.35 15.97
N ALA A 70 4.67 1.16 14.93
CA ALA A 70 3.71 2.26 14.96
C ALA A 70 2.29 1.86 14.51
N TRP A 71 2.12 0.64 14.00
CA TRP A 71 0.88 0.17 13.39
C TRP A 71 0.54 -1.28 13.79
N PRO A 72 0.27 -1.53 15.09
CA PRO A 72 0.01 -2.88 15.59
C PRO A 72 -1.27 -3.52 15.03
N GLU A 73 -2.20 -2.72 14.51
CA GLU A 73 -3.45 -3.20 13.90
C GLU A 73 -3.29 -3.67 12.44
N GLY A 74 -2.16 -3.35 11.80
CA GLY A 74 -1.86 -3.73 10.42
C GLY A 74 -0.66 -4.68 10.32
N ARG A 75 -0.42 -5.16 9.11
CA ARG A 75 0.67 -6.10 8.82
C ARG A 75 1.66 -5.45 7.85
N VAL A 76 2.92 -5.36 8.26
CA VAL A 76 4.00 -4.74 7.48
C VAL A 76 4.96 -5.83 6.99
N LEU A 77 5.04 -5.99 5.67
CA LEU A 77 6.01 -6.85 5.01
C LEU A 77 7.29 -6.06 4.72
N GLN A 78 8.44 -6.74 4.76
CA GLN A 78 9.75 -6.08 4.72
C GLN A 78 10.61 -6.57 3.55
N GLY A 79 11.37 -5.65 2.97
CA GLY A 79 12.36 -5.97 1.94
C GLY A 79 11.78 -6.36 0.58
N ALA A 80 12.64 -6.89 -0.29
CA ALA A 80 12.26 -7.31 -1.63
C ALA A 80 11.28 -8.49 -1.61
N GLU A 81 11.52 -9.44 -0.71
CA GLU A 81 10.63 -10.59 -0.47
C GLU A 81 9.26 -10.12 0.00
N GLY A 82 9.19 -9.14 0.89
CA GLY A 82 7.94 -8.56 1.36
C GLY A 82 7.07 -7.97 0.25
N LEU A 83 7.69 -7.32 -0.76
CA LEU A 83 6.97 -6.85 -1.95
C LEU A 83 6.39 -8.00 -2.77
N VAL A 84 7.15 -9.09 -2.95
CA VAL A 84 6.67 -10.27 -3.67
C VAL A 84 5.49 -10.90 -2.93
N HIS A 85 5.61 -11.07 -1.61
CA HIS A 85 4.53 -11.56 -0.76
C HIS A 85 3.27 -10.68 -0.84
N LEU A 86 3.43 -9.36 -0.82
CA LEU A 86 2.33 -8.42 -0.97
C LEU A 86 1.57 -8.66 -2.29
N VAL A 87 2.28 -8.77 -3.41
CA VAL A 87 1.67 -9.04 -4.72
C VAL A 87 0.90 -10.35 -4.70
N LEU A 88 1.51 -11.42 -4.19
CA LEU A 88 0.90 -12.76 -4.15
C LEU A 88 -0.33 -12.85 -3.22
N GLU A 89 -0.31 -12.15 -2.08
CA GLU A 89 -1.38 -12.20 -1.07
C GLU A 89 -2.52 -11.19 -1.33
N SER A 90 -2.26 -10.10 -2.07
CA SER A 90 -3.23 -9.02 -2.27
C SER A 90 -4.48 -9.43 -3.06
N GLY A 91 -4.32 -10.38 -4.00
CA GLY A 91 -5.36 -10.72 -4.98
C GLY A 91 -5.74 -9.55 -5.89
N ALA A 92 -4.80 -8.64 -6.17
CA ALA A 92 -5.02 -7.50 -7.03
C ALA A 92 -5.31 -7.91 -8.49
N ASP A 93 -6.21 -7.17 -9.14
CA ASP A 93 -6.50 -7.29 -10.58
C ASP A 93 -5.51 -6.45 -11.41
N LEU A 94 -4.94 -5.41 -10.80
CA LEU A 94 -3.96 -4.51 -11.41
C LEU A 94 -2.90 -4.10 -10.38
N VAL A 95 -1.65 -4.12 -10.83
CA VAL A 95 -0.49 -3.64 -10.08
C VAL A 95 0.06 -2.41 -10.81
N LEU A 96 0.22 -1.31 -10.06
CA LEU A 96 0.88 -0.08 -10.49
C LEU A 96 2.28 0.03 -9.89
#